data_AF-A0A9D6D4Q4-F1
#
_entry.id   AF-A0A9D6D4Q4-F1
#
_cell.length_a   1.000
_cell.length_b   1.000
_cell.length_c   1.000
_cell.angle_alpha   90.00
_cell.angle_beta   90.00
_cell.angle_gamma   90.00
#
_symmetry.space_group_name_H-M   'P 1'
#
loop_
_entity.id
_entity.type
_entity.pdbx_description
1 polymer ?
#
loop_
_entity_poly.entity_id
_entity_poly.type
_entity_poly.pdbx_seq_one_letter_code
_entity_poly.pdbx_strand_id
1 'polypeptide(L)'
;MRRRQAVLALAMPIGRRAFLAGGVALAGGTLLTRGRAHAAIADLDFADARTVAGAIRRGDVSSVELVTRSLDRVKRYNPQLNAIVTLTDVAALARAKEADAA
;
A
#
# COMPACT_ATOMS: atom_id res chain seq x y z
N MET A 1 51.07 -42.41 -12.35
CA MET A 1 51.05 -40.93 -12.21
C MET A 1 49.88 -40.36 -13.00
N ARG A 2 48.93 -39.75 -12.30
CA ARG A 2 47.65 -39.22 -12.79
C ARG A 2 47.87 -37.87 -13.48
N ARG A 3 47.57 -37.74 -14.78
CA ARG A 3 47.48 -36.44 -15.47
C ARG A 3 46.04 -35.93 -15.44
N ARG A 4 45.90 -34.73 -14.88
CA ARG A 4 44.68 -34.01 -14.53
C ARG A 4 43.95 -33.55 -15.80
N GLN A 5 42.67 -33.89 -15.92
CA GLN A 5 41.72 -33.14 -16.73
C GLN A 5 40.90 -32.23 -15.79
N ALA A 6 40.96 -30.93 -16.02
CA ALA A 6 40.04 -29.96 -15.45
C ALA A 6 39.97 -28.79 -16.42
N VAL A 7 39.09 -28.90 -17.41
CA VAL A 7 38.70 -27.80 -18.28
C VAL A 7 37.79 -26.90 -17.44
N LEU A 8 38.26 -25.68 -17.20
CA LEU A 8 37.55 -24.61 -16.49
C LEU A 8 36.43 -24.10 -17.41
N ALA A 9 35.18 -24.47 -17.11
CA ALA A 9 34.01 -24.02 -17.85
C ALA A 9 33.62 -22.59 -17.43
N LEU A 10 33.79 -21.69 -18.38
CA LEU A 10 33.30 -20.32 -18.51
C LEU A 10 31.94 -20.07 -17.83
N ALA A 11 31.89 -19.10 -16.92
CA ALA A 11 30.66 -18.64 -16.26
C ALA A 11 30.01 -17.46 -17.01
N MET A 12 28.70 -17.63 -17.26
CA MET A 12 27.64 -16.65 -17.63
C MET A 12 27.51 -16.28 -19.12
N PRO A 13 26.30 -16.45 -19.73
CA PRO A 13 25.19 -15.51 -19.53
C PRO A 13 23.76 -16.11 -19.48
N ILE A 14 22.83 -15.27 -19.03
CA ILE A 14 21.39 -15.48 -18.81
C ILE A 14 20.66 -15.97 -20.07
N GLY A 15 19.77 -16.96 -19.94
CA GLY A 15 19.05 -17.59 -21.06
C GLY A 15 17.53 -17.66 -20.92
N ARG A 16 16.83 -16.96 -21.84
CA ARG A 16 15.49 -17.13 -22.47
C ARG A 16 14.31 -17.74 -21.68
N ARG A 17 14.52 -18.85 -20.96
CA ARG A 17 13.48 -19.51 -20.15
C ARG A 17 13.11 -18.72 -18.89
N ALA A 18 14.05 -17.98 -18.32
CA ALA A 18 13.78 -17.09 -17.20
C ALA A 18 12.87 -15.90 -17.59
N PHE A 19 12.80 -15.54 -18.87
CA PHE A 19 11.99 -14.42 -19.34
C PHE A 19 10.50 -14.80 -19.52
N LEU A 20 10.20 -16.03 -19.95
CA LEU A 20 8.81 -16.50 -20.11
C LEU A 20 8.10 -16.83 -18.78
N ALA A 21 8.83 -16.97 -17.67
CA ALA A 21 8.25 -17.00 -16.33
C ALA A 21 7.88 -15.58 -15.81
N GLY A 22 8.37 -14.51 -16.47
CA GLY A 22 8.11 -13.11 -16.11
C GLY A 22 7.03 -12.43 -16.96
N GLY A 23 6.31 -13.16 -17.81
CA GLY A 23 5.55 -12.60 -18.94
C GLY A 23 4.07 -12.28 -18.74
N VAL A 24 3.52 -12.19 -17.51
CA VAL A 24 2.06 -11.95 -17.32
C VAL A 24 1.71 -10.65 -16.57
N ALA A 25 2.63 -9.93 -15.93
CA ALA A 25 2.21 -9.05 -14.83
C ALA A 25 2.12 -7.53 -15.09
N LEU A 26 2.20 -7.01 -16.33
CA LEU A 26 2.26 -5.54 -16.52
C LEU A 26 1.01 -4.83 -17.03
N ALA A 27 -0.06 -5.54 -17.45
CA ALA A 27 -1.30 -4.88 -17.89
C ALA A 27 -2.56 -5.21 -17.08
N GLY A 28 -2.59 -6.35 -16.35
CA GLY A 28 -3.76 -6.76 -15.54
C GLY A 28 -3.63 -6.51 -14.03
N GLY A 29 -2.43 -6.22 -13.53
CA GLY A 29 -2.15 -6.17 -12.09
C GLY A 29 -2.66 -4.90 -11.38
N THR A 30 -2.82 -3.78 -12.09
CA THR A 30 -3.20 -2.49 -11.49
C THR A 30 -4.69 -2.37 -11.17
N LEU A 31 -5.55 -3.24 -11.72
CA LEU A 31 -6.97 -3.23 -11.41
C LEU A 31 -7.29 -3.97 -10.09
N LEU A 32 -6.49 -4.99 -9.73
CA LEU A 32 -6.72 -5.77 -8.51
C LEU A 32 -6.20 -5.07 -7.24
N THR A 33 -5.25 -4.15 -7.36
CA THR A 33 -4.74 -3.40 -6.20
C THR A 33 -5.75 -2.39 -5.66
N ARG A 34 -6.52 -1.74 -6.55
CA ARG A 34 -7.45 -0.67 -6.15
C ARG A 34 -8.62 -1.17 -5.29
N GLY A 35 -9.16 -2.36 -5.59
CA GLY A 35 -10.26 -2.96 -4.83
C GLY A 35 -9.83 -3.46 -3.43
N ARG A 36 -8.60 -3.97 -3.30
CA ARG A 36 -8.06 -4.43 -2.01
C ARG A 36 -7.80 -3.29 -1.04
N ALA A 37 -7.27 -2.16 -1.53
CA ALA A 37 -7.03 -0.98 -0.70
C ALA A 37 -8.35 -0.47 -0.09
N HIS A 38 -9.41 -0.33 -0.91
CA HIS A 38 -10.69 0.19 -0.41
C HIS A 38 -11.38 -0.72 0.62
N ALA A 39 -11.28 -2.04 0.45
CA ALA A 39 -11.73 -3.01 1.44
C ALA A 39 -10.91 -2.95 2.73
N ALA A 40 -9.57 -2.87 2.62
CA ALA A 40 -8.68 -2.77 3.77
C ALA A 40 -8.96 -1.50 4.60
N ILE A 41 -9.27 -0.37 3.96
CA ILE A 41 -9.56 0.87 4.69
C ILE A 41 -10.93 0.81 5.36
N ALA A 42 -11.91 0.11 4.79
CA ALA A 42 -13.18 -0.13 5.46
C ALA A 42 -13.01 -0.96 6.74
N ASP A 43 -12.10 -1.94 6.73
CA ASP A 43 -11.76 -2.72 7.92
C ASP A 43 -11.04 -1.87 8.99
N LEU A 44 -10.41 -0.74 8.60
CA LEU A 44 -9.74 0.17 9.53
C LEU A 44 -10.67 1.16 10.24
N ASP A 45 -11.95 1.29 9.84
CA ASP A 45 -12.88 2.27 10.42
C ASP A 45 -13.13 2.08 11.93
N PHE A 46 -12.92 0.86 12.43
CA PHE A 46 -13.06 0.47 13.84
C PHE A 46 -11.80 -0.19 14.41
N ALA A 47 -10.70 -0.16 13.66
CA ALA A 47 -9.43 -0.73 14.10
C ALA A 47 -8.77 0.15 15.18
N ASP A 48 -7.90 -0.45 15.99
CA ASP A 48 -7.11 0.30 16.96
C ASP A 48 -6.03 1.16 16.29
N ALA A 49 -5.53 2.17 17.03
CA ALA A 49 -4.54 3.10 16.50
C ALA A 49 -3.22 2.41 16.08
N ARG A 50 -2.83 1.30 16.72
CA ARG A 50 -1.61 0.57 16.36
C ARG A 50 -1.75 -0.15 15.03
N THR A 51 -2.93 -0.74 14.80
CA THR A 51 -3.26 -1.45 13.57
C THR A 51 -3.26 -0.49 12.39
N VAL A 52 -3.90 0.67 12.56
CA VAL A 52 -3.91 1.76 11.57
C VAL A 52 -2.48 2.25 11.29
N ALA A 53 -1.69 2.55 12.33
CA ALA A 53 -0.30 2.97 12.15
C ALA A 53 0.56 1.90 11.47
N GLY A 54 0.28 0.61 11.74
CA GLY A 54 0.92 -0.51 11.06
C GLY A 54 0.56 -0.58 9.58
N ALA A 55 -0.71 -0.35 9.23
CA ALA A 55 -1.17 -0.31 7.84
C ALA A 55 -0.52 0.85 7.05
N ILE A 56 -0.39 2.03 7.66
CA ILE A 56 0.32 3.16 7.06
C ILE A 56 1.81 2.81 6.82
N ARG A 57 2.51 2.25 7.82
CA ARG A 57 3.93 1.87 7.66
C ARG A 57 4.16 0.80 6.61
N ARG A 58 3.21 -0.11 6.39
CA ARG A 58 3.28 -1.13 5.34
C ARG A 58 2.94 -0.57 3.95
N GLY A 59 2.39 0.64 3.86
CA GLY A 59 1.90 1.22 2.63
C GLY A 59 0.57 0.64 2.15
N ASP A 60 -0.17 -0.04 3.03
CA ASP A 60 -1.49 -0.60 2.71
C ASP A 60 -2.54 0.53 2.54
N VAL A 61 -2.35 1.65 3.25
CA VAL A 61 -3.18 2.86 3.19
C VAL A 61 -2.31 4.09 3.36
N SER A 62 -2.62 5.18 2.65
CA SER A 62 -1.98 6.49 2.87
C SER A 62 -2.69 7.29 3.97
N SER A 63 -1.97 8.18 4.65
CA SER A 63 -2.54 9.07 5.67
C SER A 63 -3.62 9.95 5.08
N VAL A 64 -3.43 10.47 3.85
CA VAL A 64 -4.44 11.26 3.14
C VAL A 64 -5.71 10.47 2.89
N GLU A 65 -5.61 9.21 2.46
CA GLU A 65 -6.78 8.37 2.17
C GLU A 65 -7.56 8.03 3.45
N LEU A 66 -6.86 7.71 4.54
CA LEU A 66 -7.47 7.45 5.85
C LEU A 66 -8.22 8.69 6.39
N VAL A 67 -7.59 9.87 6.33
CA VAL A 67 -8.19 11.12 6.82
C VAL A 67 -9.39 11.51 5.97
N THR A 68 -9.29 11.38 4.64
CA THR A 68 -10.40 11.66 3.72
C THR A 68 -11.61 10.80 4.06
N ARG A 69 -11.42 9.48 4.22
CA ARG A 69 -12.50 8.57 4.60
C ARG A 69 -13.11 8.92 5.97
N SER A 70 -12.27 9.26 6.94
CA SER A 70 -12.73 9.65 8.28
C SER A 70 -13.61 10.90 8.22
N LEU A 71 -13.22 11.91 7.43
CA LEU A 71 -14.02 13.12 7.20
C LEU A 71 -15.35 12.81 6.51
N ASP A 72 -15.38 11.88 5.55
CA ASP A 72 -16.62 11.46 4.90
C ASP A 72 -17.59 10.77 5.87
N ARG A 73 -17.07 9.94 6.78
CA ARG A 73 -17.87 9.34 7.86
C ARG A 73 -18.40 10.41 8.81
N VAL A 74 -17.57 11.37 9.19
CA VAL A 74 -18.00 12.51 10.01
C VAL A 74 -19.15 13.25 9.33
N LYS A 75 -19.02 13.60 8.05
CA LYS A 75 -20.09 14.27 7.29
C LYS A 75 -21.38 13.46 7.24
N ARG A 76 -21.28 12.12 7.17
CA ARG A 76 -22.45 11.23 7.14
C ARG A 76 -23.15 11.08 8.49
N TYR A 77 -22.40 10.92 9.59
CA TYR A 77 -22.96 10.52 10.89
C TYR A 77 -23.08 11.68 11.89
N ASN A 78 -22.25 12.71 11.79
CA ASN A 78 -22.30 13.84 12.72
C ASN A 78 -23.65 14.58 12.76
N PRO A 79 -24.44 14.70 11.67
CA PRO A 79 -25.76 15.31 11.76
C PRO A 79 -26.74 14.59 12.71
N GLN A 80 -26.55 13.28 12.90
CA GLN A 80 -27.38 12.47 13.80
C GLN A 80 -26.80 12.42 15.22
N LEU A 81 -25.48 12.36 15.33
CA LEU A 81 -24.78 12.19 16.62
C LEU A 81 -24.46 13.51 17.32
N ASN A 82 -24.32 14.60 16.55
CA ASN A 82 -23.89 15.92 16.99
C ASN A 82 -22.63 15.88 17.89
N ALA A 83 -21.65 15.04 17.53
CA ALA A 83 -20.45 14.78 18.32
C ALA A 83 -19.29 15.74 18.01
N ILE A 84 -19.32 16.40 16.86
CA ILE A 84 -18.27 17.30 16.37
C ILE A 84 -18.88 18.68 16.13
N VAL A 85 -18.41 19.65 16.91
CA VAL A 85 -18.89 21.05 16.86
C VAL A 85 -18.07 21.88 15.86
N THR A 86 -16.76 21.62 15.77
CA THR A 86 -15.85 22.34 14.88
C THR A 86 -15.11 21.35 14.00
N LEU A 87 -15.29 21.45 12.68
CA LEU A 87 -14.60 20.63 11.70
C LEU A 87 -13.45 21.41 11.06
N THR A 88 -12.23 20.85 11.08
CA THR A 88 -11.01 21.44 10.52
C THR A 88 -10.47 20.59 9.37
N ASP A 89 -11.30 20.37 8.37
CA ASP A 89 -11.03 19.48 7.23
C ASP A 89 -9.76 19.86 6.44
N VAL A 90 -9.59 21.13 6.08
CA VAL A 90 -8.42 21.62 5.32
C VAL A 90 -7.12 21.37 6.09
N ALA A 91 -7.10 21.71 7.38
CA ALA A 91 -5.92 21.53 8.22
C ALA A 91 -5.61 20.05 8.46
N ALA A 92 -6.64 19.21 8.63
CA ALA A 92 -6.48 17.77 8.77
C ALA A 92 -5.86 17.14 7.51
N LEU A 93 -6.34 17.52 6.32
CA LEU A 93 -5.80 17.05 5.05
C LEU A 93 -4.37 17.55 4.79
N ALA A 94 -4.04 18.78 5.19
CA ALA A 94 -2.67 19.30 5.08
C ALA A 94 -1.69 18.46 5.92
N ARG A 95 -2.02 18.18 7.18
CA ARG A 95 -1.17 17.33 8.03
C ARG A 95 -1.07 15.89 7.53
N ALA A 96 -2.14 15.36 6.94
CA ALA A 96 -2.10 14.04 6.35
C ALA A 96 -1.08 13.96 5.20
N LYS A 97 -1.01 15.00 4.36
CA LYS A 97 0.00 15.09 3.28
C LYS A 97 1.41 15.21 3.83
N GLU A 98 1.61 16.00 4.88
CA GLU A 98 2.91 16.12 5.55
C GLU A 98 3.36 14.79 6.15
N ALA A 99 2.44 14.03 6.76
CA ALA A 99 2.71 12.72 7.33
C ALA A 99 3.07 11.66 6.28
N ASP A 100 2.46 11.71 5.10
CA ASP A 100 2.82 10.83 3.98
C ASP A 100 4.17 11.19 3.33
N ALA A 101 4.66 12.42 3.54
CA ALA A 101 5.92 12.91 2.99
C ALA A 101 7.12 12.78 3.94
N ALA A 102 6.89 12.49 5.22
CA ALA A 102 7.90 12.35 6.28
C ALA A 102 8.44 10.91 6.38
#